data_AF-A0A3R7VG27-F1
#
_entry.id   AF-A0A3R7VG27-F1
#
_cell.length_a   1.000
_cell.length_b   1.000
_cell.length_c   1.000
_cell.angle_alpha   90.00
_cell.angle_beta   90.00
_cell.angle_gamma   90.00
#
_symmetry.space_group_name_H-M   'P 1'
#
loop_
_entity.id
_entity.type
_entity.pdbx_description
1 polymer ?
#
loop_
_entity_poly.entity_id
_entity_poly.type
_entity_poly.pdbx_seq_one_letter_code
_entity_poly.pdbx_strand_id
1 'polypeptide(L)'
;MLKILFFLTIVLFSCSDYVDLFLYEKEDKFNAYISRLDQKKFTENVVKGSLPIAIKDNIDVKGFANTAGSLALKDNYPENNAFLVQKLIDNNFFVSGKANLSEWANFRSTSSTSGWSSMGGQTLNPFGSNRNPCGS
;
A
#
# COMPACT_ATOMS: atom_id res chain seq x y z
N MET A 1 33.17 4.43 39.55
CA MET A 1 31.72 4.25 39.30
C MET A 1 31.34 4.77 37.90
N LEU A 2 32.05 4.32 36.85
CA LEU A 2 31.86 4.82 35.48
C LEU A 2 32.33 3.78 34.43
N LYS A 3 32.00 2.51 34.66
CA LYS A 3 32.26 1.42 33.68
C LYS A 3 31.08 0.46 33.48
N ILE A 4 29.96 0.66 34.18
CA ILE A 4 28.77 -0.21 34.09
C ILE A 4 27.68 0.40 33.18
N LEU A 5 27.75 1.70 32.86
CA LEU A 5 26.69 2.37 32.09
C LEU A 5 26.84 2.22 30.56
N PHE A 6 28.00 1.81 30.05
CA PHE A 6 28.23 1.70 28.60
C PHE A 6 27.82 0.36 28.00
N PHE A 7 27.64 -0.67 28.83
CA PHE A 7 27.21 -2.00 28.38
C PHE A 7 25.68 -2.12 28.27
N LEU A 8 24.91 -1.23 28.89
CA LEU A 8 23.44 -1.26 28.82
C LEU A 8 22.89 -0.61 27.54
N THR A 9 23.65 0.27 26.88
CA THR A 9 23.23 0.94 25.65
C THR A 9 23.42 0.08 24.39
N ILE A 10 24.27 -0.95 24.44
CA ILE A 10 24.59 -1.79 23.27
C ILE A 10 23.59 -2.95 23.09
N VAL A 11 22.81 -3.30 24.12
CA VAL A 11 21.85 -4.43 24.05
C VAL A 11 20.46 -4.03 23.55
N LEU A 12 20.14 -2.73 23.43
CA LEU A 12 18.85 -2.26 22.88
C LEU A 12 18.85 -2.09 21.34
N PHE A 13 20.00 -2.25 20.68
CA PHE A 13 20.13 -2.05 19.22
C PHE A 13 19.92 -3.32 18.38
N SER A 14 19.53 -4.47 18.96
CA SER A 14 19.39 -5.71 18.19
C SER A 14 17.97 -6.08 17.74
N CYS A 15 16.98 -5.19 17.93
CA CYS A 15 15.61 -5.46 17.47
C CYS A 15 14.87 -4.23 16.91
N SER A 16 15.35 -3.01 17.15
CA SER A 16 14.64 -1.76 16.81
C SER A 16 14.84 -1.27 15.37
N ASP A 17 15.94 -1.64 14.71
CA ASP A 17 16.32 -1.03 13.43
C ASP A 17 15.44 -1.46 12.23
N TYR A 18 14.67 -2.54 12.35
CA TYR A 18 13.70 -2.93 11.31
C TYR A 18 12.39 -2.14 11.38
N VAL A 19 12.04 -1.61 12.55
CA VAL A 19 10.75 -0.94 12.77
C VAL A 19 10.74 0.46 12.15
N ASP A 20 11.90 1.12 12.06
CA ASP A 20 12.03 2.44 11.44
C ASP A 20 11.95 2.43 9.91
N LEU A 21 12.10 1.28 9.24
CA LEU A 21 12.10 1.20 7.77
C LEU A 21 10.69 1.31 7.16
N PHE A 22 9.63 1.02 7.93
CA PHE A 22 8.25 1.04 7.45
C PHE A 22 7.41 2.08 8.20
N LEU A 23 7.68 3.35 7.93
CA LEU A 23 6.87 4.45 8.43
C LEU A 23 5.54 4.52 7.69
N TYR A 24 4.46 4.64 8.45
CA TYR A 24 3.15 4.96 7.89
C TYR A 24 3.14 6.43 7.44
N GLU A 25 3.20 6.66 6.12
CA GLU A 25 3.00 8.01 5.59
C GLU A 25 1.52 8.39 5.72
N LYS A 26 1.22 9.35 6.62
CA LYS A 26 -0.15 9.78 6.88
C LYS A 26 -0.83 10.38 5.65
N GLU A 27 -0.07 11.11 4.84
CA GLU A 27 -0.55 11.75 3.62
C GLU A 27 -0.17 10.91 2.40
N ASP A 28 -1.10 10.76 1.46
CA ASP A 28 -0.83 10.22 0.13
C ASP A 28 -0.57 11.37 -0.84
N LYS A 29 0.60 11.99 -0.72
CA LYS A 29 1.02 13.16 -1.52
C LYS A 29 0.98 12.92 -3.03
N PHE A 30 1.05 11.67 -3.47
CA PHE A 30 1.09 11.29 -4.88
C PHE A 30 -0.21 10.69 -5.37
N ASN A 31 -1.22 10.59 -4.51
CA ASN A 31 -2.51 9.99 -4.86
C ASN A 31 -2.32 8.58 -5.47
N ALA A 32 -1.44 7.81 -4.82
CA ALA A 32 -1.01 6.48 -5.24
C ALA A 32 -1.94 5.38 -4.77
N TYR A 33 -2.85 5.66 -3.83
CA TYR A 33 -3.79 4.69 -3.27
C TYR A 33 -5.24 5.09 -3.50
N ILE A 34 -6.08 4.11 -3.79
CA ILE A 34 -7.55 4.25 -3.74
C ILE A 34 -8.05 4.03 -2.31
N SER A 35 -7.47 3.06 -1.60
CA SER A 35 -7.83 2.76 -0.22
C SER A 35 -6.62 2.23 0.56
N ARG A 36 -6.61 2.43 1.88
CA ARG A 36 -5.49 2.09 2.77
C ARG A 36 -6.01 1.57 4.09
N LEU A 37 -5.22 0.72 4.76
CA LEU A 37 -5.43 0.44 6.17
C LEU A 37 -5.29 1.72 6.99
N ASP A 38 -6.05 1.80 8.08
CA ASP A 38 -5.84 2.80 9.10
C ASP A 38 -4.46 2.64 9.76
N GLN A 39 -3.94 3.75 10.29
CA GLN A 39 -2.60 3.80 10.90
C GLN A 39 -2.43 2.75 12.01
N LYS A 40 -3.47 2.53 12.83
CA LYS A 40 -3.40 1.58 13.95
C LYS A 40 -3.19 0.16 13.43
N LYS A 41 -4.03 -0.31 12.49
CA LYS A 41 -3.89 -1.63 11.88
C LYS A 41 -2.58 -1.78 11.12
N PHE A 42 -2.12 -0.73 10.44
CA PHE A 42 -0.83 -0.75 9.76
C PHE A 42 0.30 -0.99 10.76
N THR A 43 0.39 -0.17 11.81
CA THR A 43 1.43 -0.28 12.85
C THR A 43 1.36 -1.62 13.57
N GLU A 44 0.16 -2.12 13.88
CA GLU A 44 -0.02 -3.44 14.50
C GLU A 44 0.58 -4.58 13.66
N ASN A 45 0.45 -4.54 12.33
CA ASN A 45 1.06 -5.54 11.46
C ASN A 45 2.58 -5.41 11.37
N VAL A 46 3.10 -4.18 11.29
CA VAL A 46 4.55 -3.92 11.27
C VAL A 46 5.20 -4.39 12.59
N VAL A 47 4.60 -4.10 13.74
CA VAL A 47 5.10 -4.54 15.06
C VAL A 47 5.07 -6.07 15.20
N LYS A 48 4.14 -6.76 14.53
CA LYS A 48 4.12 -8.23 14.43
C LYS A 48 5.21 -8.80 13.51
N GLY A 49 5.99 -7.95 12.85
CA GLY A 49 7.06 -8.32 11.94
C GLY A 49 6.59 -8.62 10.51
N SER A 50 5.34 -8.31 10.15
CA SER A 50 4.85 -8.50 8.78
C SER A 50 5.23 -7.33 7.88
N LEU A 51 5.50 -7.62 6.61
CA LEU A 51 5.96 -6.62 5.63
C LEU A 51 4.77 -6.00 4.86
N PRO A 52 4.66 -4.66 4.79
CA PRO A 52 3.57 -4.01 4.07
C PRO A 52 3.73 -4.12 2.56
N ILE A 53 2.64 -4.40 1.85
CA ILE A 53 2.55 -4.35 0.39
C ILE A 53 1.29 -3.63 -0.09
N ALA A 54 1.42 -2.85 -1.14
CA ALA A 54 0.28 -2.32 -1.89
C ALA A 54 -0.09 -3.30 -3.01
N ILE A 55 -1.39 -3.53 -3.20
CA ILE A 55 -1.90 -4.38 -4.27
C ILE A 55 -2.68 -3.53 -5.27
N LYS A 56 -2.42 -3.70 -6.57
CA LYS A 56 -3.14 -2.98 -7.62
C LYS A 56 -4.65 -3.17 -7.46
N ASP A 57 -5.43 -2.10 -7.59
CA ASP A 57 -6.83 -2.13 -7.15
C ASP A 57 -7.74 -3.09 -7.95
N ASN A 58 -7.32 -3.53 -9.13
CA ASN A 58 -8.02 -4.55 -9.91
C ASN A 58 -7.71 -6.02 -9.51
N ILE A 59 -6.97 -6.23 -8.42
CA ILE A 59 -6.66 -7.55 -7.86
C ILE A 59 -7.44 -7.75 -6.55
N ASP A 60 -8.07 -8.91 -6.40
CA ASP A 60 -8.89 -9.24 -5.23
C ASP A 60 -8.05 -9.34 -3.95
N VAL A 61 -8.51 -8.62 -2.92
CA VAL A 61 -8.00 -8.69 -1.56
C VAL A 61 -9.20 -8.68 -0.63
N LYS A 62 -9.37 -9.73 0.17
CA LYS A 62 -10.46 -9.84 1.13
C LYS A 62 -10.40 -8.68 2.12
N GLY A 63 -11.53 -8.01 2.32
CA GLY A 63 -11.66 -6.85 3.21
C GLY A 63 -11.35 -5.50 2.55
N PHE A 64 -10.93 -5.47 1.28
CA PHE A 64 -10.85 -4.26 0.47
C PHE A 64 -11.77 -4.39 -0.74
N ALA A 65 -12.35 -3.29 -1.21
CA ALA A 65 -13.06 -3.31 -2.47
C ALA A 65 -12.05 -3.53 -3.62
N ASN A 66 -12.42 -4.34 -4.61
CA ASN A 66 -11.77 -4.41 -5.91
C ASN A 66 -12.57 -3.52 -6.87
N THR A 67 -12.17 -2.25 -6.99
CA THR A 67 -12.94 -1.27 -7.75
C THR A 67 -12.45 -1.15 -9.20
N ALA A 68 -11.28 -1.71 -9.51
CA ALA A 68 -10.57 -1.46 -10.76
C ALA A 68 -10.49 0.03 -11.12
N GLY A 69 -10.44 0.91 -10.11
CA GLY A 69 -10.47 2.37 -10.27
C GLY A 69 -11.83 2.98 -10.59
N SER A 70 -12.92 2.22 -10.60
CA SER A 70 -14.22 2.67 -11.10
C SER A 70 -15.29 2.78 -10.01
N LEU A 71 -16.00 3.92 -10.00
CA LEU A 71 -17.16 4.14 -9.12
C LEU A 71 -18.26 3.09 -9.30
N ALA A 72 -18.33 2.45 -10.46
CA ALA A 72 -19.28 1.37 -10.73
C ALA A 72 -19.03 0.12 -9.86
N LEU A 73 -17.79 -0.06 -9.38
CA LEU A 73 -17.35 -1.21 -8.58
C LEU A 73 -16.93 -0.80 -7.16
N LYS A 74 -17.34 0.39 -6.69
CA LYS A 74 -16.94 0.92 -5.37
C LYS A 74 -17.24 -0.03 -4.20
N ASP A 75 -18.31 -0.83 -4.32
CA ASP A 75 -18.78 -1.77 -3.30
C ASP A 75 -18.50 -3.24 -3.67
N ASN A 76 -17.60 -3.50 -4.62
CA ASN A 76 -17.24 -4.84 -5.05
C ASN A 76 -16.20 -5.46 -4.10
N TYR A 77 -16.66 -6.08 -3.01
CA TYR A 77 -15.79 -6.75 -2.03
C TYR A 77 -15.67 -8.25 -2.33
N PRO A 78 -14.46 -8.76 -2.67
CA PRO A 78 -14.27 -10.17 -2.94
C PRO A 78 -14.35 -10.99 -1.64
N GLU A 79 -14.94 -12.18 -1.74
CA GLU A 79 -15.05 -13.12 -0.60
C GLU A 79 -13.69 -13.69 -0.17
N ASN A 80 -12.76 -13.78 -1.13
CA ASN A 80 -11.44 -14.41 -0.99
C ASN A 80 -10.34 -13.50 -1.53
N ASN A 81 -9.10 -13.72 -1.05
CA ASN A 81 -7.92 -13.14 -1.67
C ASN A 81 -7.67 -13.77 -3.04
N ALA A 82 -7.12 -13.01 -3.98
CA ALA A 82 -6.53 -13.59 -5.18
C ALA A 82 -5.40 -14.57 -4.78
N PHE A 83 -5.18 -15.62 -5.59
CA PHE A 83 -4.21 -16.67 -5.28
C PHE A 83 -2.80 -16.14 -4.95
N LEU A 84 -2.30 -15.16 -5.73
CA LEU A 84 -0.99 -14.56 -5.48
C LEU A 84 -0.96 -13.76 -4.16
N VAL A 85 -2.06 -13.07 -3.83
CA VAL A 85 -2.18 -12.27 -2.62
C VAL A 85 -2.17 -13.20 -1.41
N GLN A 86 -2.88 -14.33 -1.48
CA GLN A 86 -2.85 -15.33 -0.41
C GLN A 86 -1.44 -15.87 -0.20
N LYS A 87 -0.72 -16.20 -1.28
CA LYS A 87 0.68 -16.63 -1.19
C LYS A 87 1.59 -15.60 -0.53
N LEU A 88 1.41 -14.31 -0.81
CA LEU A 88 2.17 -13.26 -0.15
C LEU A 88 1.82 -13.18 1.34
N ILE A 89 0.54 -13.23 1.69
CA ILE A 89 0.10 -13.22 3.10
C ILE A 89 0.66 -14.42 3.87
N ASP A 90 0.62 -15.62 3.29
CA ASP A 90 1.20 -16.83 3.88
C ASP A 90 2.72 -16.73 4.09
N ASN A 91 3.39 -15.81 3.38
CA ASN A 91 4.83 -15.52 3.49
C ASN A 91 5.12 -14.20 4.24
N ASN A 92 4.29 -13.87 5.24
CA ASN A 92 4.50 -12.77 6.18
C ASN A 92 4.41 -11.36 5.55
N PHE A 93 3.65 -11.21 4.47
CA PHE A 93 3.22 -9.90 3.98
C PHE A 93 1.82 -9.55 4.48
N PHE A 94 1.50 -8.26 4.54
CA PHE A 94 0.13 -7.81 4.73
C PHE A 94 -0.21 -6.71 3.73
N VAL A 95 -1.46 -6.69 3.27
CA VAL A 95 -1.91 -5.67 2.32
C VAL A 95 -2.18 -4.37 3.07
N SER A 96 -1.35 -3.35 2.81
CA SER A 96 -1.45 -2.03 3.42
C SER A 96 -2.48 -1.13 2.73
N GLY A 97 -2.86 -1.45 1.49
CA GLY A 97 -3.84 -0.72 0.71
C GLY A 97 -3.96 -1.18 -0.74
N LYS A 98 -4.92 -0.58 -1.45
CA LYS A 98 -5.14 -0.76 -2.88
C LYS A 98 -4.51 0.39 -3.65
N ALA A 99 -3.55 0.09 -4.51
CA ALA A 99 -2.88 1.07 -5.35
C ALA A 99 -3.80 1.53 -6.49
N ASN A 100 -3.77 2.83 -6.77
CA ASN A 100 -4.49 3.44 -7.88
C ASN A 100 -3.93 2.95 -9.24
N LEU A 101 -4.69 3.19 -10.30
CA LEU A 101 -4.45 2.72 -11.65
C LEU A 101 -5.21 3.61 -12.65
N SER A 102 -4.96 3.43 -13.94
CA SER A 102 -5.85 3.77 -15.04
C SER A 102 -7.11 2.94 -14.91
N GLU A 103 -8.26 3.61 -14.86
CA GLU A 103 -9.56 2.95 -14.72
C GLU A 103 -9.72 1.76 -15.69
N TRP A 104 -10.14 0.63 -15.13
CA TRP A 104 -10.28 -0.66 -15.81
C TRP A 104 -9.02 -1.12 -16.50
N ALA A 105 -7.86 -0.92 -15.87
CA ALA A 105 -6.57 -1.22 -16.46
C ALA A 105 -6.35 -0.54 -17.83
N ASN A 106 -6.85 0.70 -17.97
CA ASN A 106 -6.81 1.51 -19.19
C ASN A 106 -7.82 1.14 -20.29
N PHE A 107 -8.84 0.33 -19.98
CA PHE A 107 -9.92 -0.02 -20.92
C PHE A 107 -11.13 0.91 -20.84
N ARG A 108 -11.09 1.97 -20.02
CA ARG A 108 -12.20 2.91 -19.89
C ARG A 108 -12.46 3.75 -21.16
N SER A 109 -11.42 4.08 -21.92
CA SER A 109 -11.50 4.90 -23.14
C SER A 109 -10.25 4.72 -24.01
N THR A 110 -10.37 4.94 -25.32
CA THR A 110 -9.22 5.05 -26.25
C THR A 110 -8.42 6.35 -26.09
N SER A 111 -8.95 7.30 -25.30
CA SER A 111 -8.34 8.60 -24.99
C SER A 111 -8.19 8.79 -23.48
N SER A 112 -7.80 7.75 -22.76
CA SER A 112 -7.59 7.77 -21.30
C SER A 112 -6.29 8.45 -20.90
N THR A 113 -6.20 8.85 -19.62
CA THR A 113 -4.97 9.36 -19.00
C THR A 113 -4.40 8.29 -18.08
N SER A 114 -3.10 7.98 -18.25
CA SER A 114 -2.48 6.92 -17.44
C SER A 114 -2.37 7.31 -15.96
N GLY A 115 -2.71 6.37 -15.08
CA GLY A 115 -2.75 6.57 -13.64
C GLY A 115 -3.96 7.40 -13.15
N TRP A 116 -4.94 7.67 -14.01
CA TRP A 116 -6.20 8.31 -13.61
C TRP A 116 -7.34 7.29 -13.46
N SER A 117 -8.10 7.42 -12.39
CA SER A 117 -9.37 6.70 -12.23
C SER A 117 -10.46 7.53 -11.58
N SER A 118 -11.74 7.17 -11.77
CA SER A 118 -12.84 7.88 -11.12
C SER A 118 -12.88 7.66 -9.60
N MET A 119 -12.36 6.53 -9.12
CA MET A 119 -12.25 6.23 -7.68
C MET A 119 -11.07 6.91 -7.02
N GLY A 120 -9.92 6.91 -7.67
CA GLY A 120 -8.65 7.35 -7.10
C GLY A 120 -8.19 8.72 -7.57
N GLY A 121 -8.78 9.31 -8.62
CA GLY A 121 -8.25 10.52 -9.25
C GLY A 121 -6.93 10.27 -9.99
N GLN A 122 -6.17 11.33 -10.26
CA GLN A 122 -4.87 11.27 -10.97
C GLN A 122 -3.74 10.93 -10.00
N THR A 123 -3.04 9.81 -10.19
CA THR A 123 -1.75 9.56 -9.55
C THR A 123 -0.69 10.51 -10.11
N LEU A 124 0.16 11.05 -9.24
CA LEU A 124 1.23 11.97 -9.58
C LEU A 124 2.57 11.24 -9.68
N ASN A 125 3.40 11.66 -10.64
CA ASN A 125 4.75 11.12 -10.74
C ASN A 125 5.65 11.76 -9.66
N PRO A 126 6.38 10.97 -8.86
CA PRO A 126 7.21 11.49 -7.77
C PRO A 126 8.39 12.35 -8.26
N PHE A 127 8.75 12.28 -9.53
CA PHE A 127 9.84 13.05 -10.15
C PHE A 127 9.37 14.36 -10.81
N GLY A 128 8.09 14.74 -10.65
CA GLY A 128 7.59 16.04 -11.07
C GLY A 128 6.16 16.01 -11.62
N SER A 129 5.42 17.09 -11.40
CA SER A 129 4.00 17.25 -11.79
C SER A 129 3.76 17.32 -13.31
N ASN A 130 4.80 17.57 -14.10
CA ASN A 130 4.76 17.55 -15.56
C ASN A 130 5.08 16.17 -16.16
N ARG A 131 5.12 15.12 -15.33
CA ARG A 131 5.40 13.74 -15.76
C ARG A 131 4.20 12.85 -15.50
N ASN A 132 3.99 11.90 -16.40
CA ASN A 132 2.99 10.86 -16.23
C ASN A 132 3.56 9.72 -15.35
N PRO A 133 2.80 9.15 -14.41
CA PRO A 133 3.24 8.01 -13.59
C PRO A 133 3.30 6.67 -14.37
N CYS A 134 3.02 6.69 -15.67
CA CYS A 134 2.69 5.55 -16.49
C CYS A 134 1.39 4.88 -16.03
N GLY A 135 1.16 3.64 -16.46
CA GLY A 135 0.01 2.86 -16.08
C GLY A 135 0.15 1.38 -16.46
N SER A 136 -0.94 0.61 -16.51
CA SER A 136 -2.30 1.04 -16.18
C SER A 136 -2.44 1.41 -14.71
#